data_AF-Q0A8J3-F1
#
_entry.id   AF-Q0A8J3-F1
#
_cell.length_a   1.000
_cell.length_b   1.000
_cell.length_c   1.000
_cell.angle_alpha   90.00
_cell.angle_beta   90.00
_cell.angle_gamma   90.00
#
_symmetry.space_group_name_H-M   'P 1'
#
loop_
_entity.id
_entity.type
_entity.pdbx_description
1 polymer ?
#
loop_
_entity_poly.entity_id
_entity_poly.type
_entity_poly.pdbx_seq_one_letter_code
_entity_poly.pdbx_strand_id
1 'polypeptide(L)'
;MAFSLMGIITVVLEVFRGLLPFVLLWVVIDLALLGLFIARKSSRSVNLALPVKASVGVGVVVAVVAFIMLPGFTGASFANLSGALDYLSLIGGSIGFGVAFGVLAFPPLLYVLGLGPSESHAGSTATQS
;
A
#
# COMPACT_ATOMS: atom_id res chain seq x y z
N MET A 1 -14.03 -29.16 -16.27
CA MET A 1 -14.01 -27.97 -17.15
C MET A 1 -12.77 -27.18 -16.80
N ALA A 2 -11.87 -26.91 -17.75
CA ALA A 2 -10.67 -26.14 -17.47
C ALA A 2 -11.08 -24.71 -17.11
N PHE A 3 -10.81 -24.28 -15.88
CA PHE A 3 -10.98 -22.88 -15.49
C PHE A 3 -10.02 -22.04 -16.35
N SER A 4 -10.57 -21.26 -17.28
CA SER A 4 -9.80 -20.26 -18.01
C SER A 4 -9.36 -19.16 -17.04
N LEU A 5 -8.14 -18.62 -17.23
CA LEU A 5 -7.65 -17.47 -16.48
C LEU A 5 -8.66 -16.32 -16.47
N MET A 6 -9.33 -16.08 -17.61
CA MET A 6 -10.37 -15.06 -17.72
C MET A 6 -11.57 -15.36 -16.82
N GLY A 7 -11.98 -16.63 -16.70
CA GLY A 7 -13.05 -17.04 -15.79
C GLY A 7 -12.70 -16.79 -14.33
N ILE A 8 -11.45 -17.04 -13.93
CA ILE A 8 -10.96 -16.74 -12.57
C ILE A 8 -11.03 -15.23 -12.31
N ILE A 9 -10.53 -14.41 -13.24
CA ILE A 9 -10.56 -12.94 -13.11
C ILE A 9 -12.00 -12.43 -13.03
N THR A 10 -12.92 -12.93 -13.86
CA THR A 10 -14.34 -12.53 -13.82
C THR A 10 -14.98 -12.87 -12.48
N VAL A 11 -14.74 -14.07 -11.94
CA VAL A 11 -15.29 -14.47 -10.63
C VAL A 11 -14.72 -13.58 -9.52
N VAL A 12 -13.42 -13.33 -9.53
CA VAL A 12 -12.76 -12.44 -8.57
C VAL A 12 -13.36 -11.03 -8.67
N LEU A 13 -13.49 -10.47 -9.88
CA LEU A 13 -14.08 -9.14 -10.08
C LEU A 13 -15.54 -9.08 -9.64
N GLU A 14 -16.32 -10.13 -9.83
CA GLU A 14 -17.71 -10.18 -9.36
C GLU A 14 -17.77 -10.16 -7.83
N VAL A 15 -16.89 -10.91 -7.16
CA VAL A 15 -16.77 -10.91 -5.68
C VAL A 15 -16.37 -9.51 -5.18
N PHE A 16 -15.41 -8.87 -5.84
CA PHE A 16 -14.92 -7.55 -5.45
C PHE A 16 -15.77 -6.39 -6.02
N ARG A 17 -16.81 -6.65 -6.82
CA ARG A 17 -17.55 -5.61 -7.55
C ARG A 17 -18.12 -4.53 -6.63
N GLY A 18 -18.63 -4.92 -5.46
CA GLY A 18 -19.12 -3.97 -4.46
C GLY A 18 -18.03 -3.11 -3.81
N LEU A 19 -16.79 -3.60 -3.80
CA LEU A 19 -15.62 -2.91 -3.24
C LEU A 19 -14.90 -2.01 -4.27
N LEU A 20 -15.10 -2.25 -5.57
CA LEU A 20 -14.52 -1.46 -6.66
C LEU A 20 -14.69 0.06 -6.51
N PRO A 21 -15.87 0.63 -6.16
CA PRO A 21 -15.99 2.08 -6.02
C PRO A 21 -15.11 2.64 -4.88
N PHE A 22 -14.92 1.90 -3.80
CA PHE A 22 -14.05 2.30 -2.69
C PHE A 22 -12.57 2.24 -3.08
N VAL A 23 -12.17 1.18 -3.80
CA VAL A 23 -10.82 1.05 -4.34
C VAL A 23 -10.54 2.18 -5.32
N LEU A 24 -11.49 2.49 -6.22
CA LEU A 24 -11.36 3.58 -7.18
C LEU A 24 -11.20 4.93 -6.48
N LEU A 25 -12.03 5.22 -5.45
CA LEU A 25 -11.92 6.44 -4.67
C LEU A 25 -10.53 6.56 -4.01
N TRP A 26 -10.02 5.47 -3.44
CA TRP A 26 -8.70 5.44 -2.84
C TRP A 26 -7.60 5.72 -3.86
N VAL A 27 -7.65 5.05 -5.02
CA VAL A 27 -6.70 5.30 -6.12
C VAL A 27 -6.74 6.76 -6.58
N VAL A 28 -7.91 7.39 -6.65
CA VAL A 28 -8.04 8.81 -6.99
C VAL A 28 -7.35 9.71 -5.96
N ILE A 29 -7.53 9.42 -4.66
CA ILE A 29 -6.86 10.17 -3.57
C ILE A 29 -5.34 10.01 -3.68
N ASP A 30 -4.86 8.80 -3.94
CA ASP A 30 -3.44 8.51 -4.09
C ASP A 30 -2.83 9.25 -5.28
N LEU A 31 -3.52 9.26 -6.43
CA LEU A 31 -3.09 10.02 -7.60
C LEU A 31 -3.07 11.53 -7.33
N ALA A 32 -4.05 12.05 -6.59
CA ALA A 32 -4.08 13.45 -6.19
C ALA A 32 -2.90 13.81 -5.27
N LEU A 33 -2.62 12.98 -4.26
CA LEU A 33 -1.48 13.16 -3.35
C LEU A 33 -0.14 13.09 -4.08
N LEU A 34 0.00 12.14 -5.00
CA LEU A 34 1.18 12.00 -5.84
C LEU A 34 1.36 13.23 -6.76
N GLY A 35 0.29 13.72 -7.37
CA GLY A 35 0.31 14.94 -8.18
C GLY A 35 0.72 16.18 -7.37
N LEU A 36 0.17 16.34 -6.16
CA LEU A 36 0.53 17.41 -5.25
C LEU A 36 2.00 17.32 -4.79
N PHE A 37 2.51 16.11 -4.56
CA PHE A 37 3.92 15.90 -4.25
C PHE A 37 4.82 16.34 -5.41
N ILE A 38 4.51 15.93 -6.64
CA ILE A 38 5.27 16.32 -7.83
C ILE A 38 5.25 17.84 -8.02
N ALA A 39 4.10 18.49 -7.82
CA ALA A 39 3.97 19.95 -7.92
C ALA A 39 4.82 20.69 -6.88
N ARG A 40 4.95 20.15 -5.66
CA ARG A 40 5.73 20.77 -4.56
C ARG A 40 7.21 20.42 -4.56
N LYS A 41 7.60 19.33 -5.23
CA LYS A 41 8.99 18.87 -5.33
C LYS A 41 9.94 19.93 -5.90
N SER A 42 9.48 20.79 -6.82
CA SER A 42 10.36 21.76 -7.49
C SER A 42 11.01 22.79 -6.55
N SER A 43 10.52 22.95 -5.31
CA SER A 43 10.97 23.97 -4.36
C SER A 43 11.53 23.40 -3.04
N ARG A 44 11.69 22.07 -2.93
CA ARG A 44 12.07 21.39 -1.68
C ARG A 44 13.02 20.23 -1.94
N SER A 45 13.91 19.94 -0.99
CA SER A 45 14.69 18.70 -1.04
C SER A 45 13.76 17.49 -0.87
N VAL A 46 14.07 16.38 -1.55
CA VAL A 46 13.25 15.17 -1.55
C VAL A 46 13.99 14.02 -0.88
N ASN A 47 13.35 13.38 0.09
CA ASN A 47 13.83 12.16 0.70
C ASN A 47 12.87 11.00 0.40
N LEU A 48 13.29 10.07 -0.47
CA LEU A 48 12.50 8.89 -0.80
C LEU A 48 12.73 7.71 0.15
N ALA A 49 13.86 7.69 0.87
CA ALA A 49 14.25 6.54 1.68
C ALA A 49 13.30 6.32 2.88
N LEU A 50 12.86 7.41 3.51
CA LEU A 50 11.95 7.34 4.67
C LEU A 50 10.53 6.88 4.27
N PRO A 51 9.87 7.47 3.24
CA PRO A 51 8.58 6.98 2.75
C PRO A 51 8.60 5.50 2.32
N VAL A 52 9.65 5.05 1.62
CA VAL A 52 9.78 3.66 1.17
C VAL A 52 9.90 2.71 2.37
N LYS A 53 10.73 3.04 3.37
CA LYS A 53 10.83 2.22 4.59
C LYS A 53 9.51 2.17 5.36
N ALA A 54 8.83 3.31 5.46
CA ALA A 54 7.54 3.39 6.12
C ALA A 54 6.46 2.57 5.39
N SER A 55 6.42 2.61 4.05
CA SER A 55 5.44 1.85 3.27
C SER A 55 5.68 0.35 3.33
N VAL A 56 6.94 -0.09 3.31
CA VAL A 56 7.31 -1.49 3.56
C VAL A 56 6.87 -1.91 4.98
N GLY A 57 7.10 -1.05 5.98
CA GLY A 57 6.65 -1.29 7.36
C GLY A 57 5.14 -1.50 7.44
N VAL A 58 4.34 -0.63 6.81
CA VAL A 58 2.88 -0.78 6.71
C VAL A 58 2.52 -2.11 6.06
N GLY A 59 3.16 -2.46 4.94
CA GLY A 59 2.88 -3.71 4.24
C GLY A 59 3.16 -4.95 5.09
N VAL A 60 4.26 -4.97 5.85
CA VAL A 60 4.59 -6.07 6.77
C VAL A 60 3.54 -6.19 7.88
N VAL A 61 3.15 -5.08 8.50
CA VAL A 61 2.10 -5.09 9.55
C VAL A 61 0.79 -5.62 8.98
N VAL A 62 0.38 -5.14 7.80
CA VAL A 62 -0.85 -5.62 7.15
C VAL A 62 -0.77 -7.09 6.80
N ALA A 63 0.37 -7.59 6.31
CA ALA A 63 0.54 -9.02 6.03
C ALA A 63 0.36 -9.88 7.29
N VAL A 64 0.93 -9.46 8.42
CA VAL A 64 0.78 -10.18 9.70
C VAL A 64 -0.67 -10.14 10.18
N VAL A 65 -1.31 -8.97 10.13
CA VAL A 65 -2.72 -8.82 10.51
C VAL A 65 -3.62 -9.67 9.60
N ALA A 66 -3.37 -9.65 8.29
CA ALA A 66 -4.10 -10.44 7.32
C ALA A 66 -3.94 -11.95 7.58
N PHE A 67 -2.72 -12.43 7.88
CA PHE A 67 -2.47 -13.83 8.20
C PHE A 67 -3.29 -14.31 9.41
N ILE A 68 -3.42 -13.46 10.43
CA ILE A 68 -4.19 -13.77 11.64
C ILE A 68 -5.70 -13.70 11.38
N MET A 69 -6.15 -12.71 10.63
CA MET A 69 -7.59 -12.39 10.49
C MET A 69 -8.28 -13.10 9.32
N LEU A 70 -7.55 -13.45 8.25
CA LEU A 70 -8.11 -14.08 7.04
C LEU A 70 -8.93 -15.34 7.32
N PRO A 71 -8.48 -16.29 8.17
CA PRO A 71 -9.29 -17.46 8.51
C PRO A 71 -10.63 -17.05 9.14
N GLY A 72 -10.61 -16.06 10.04
CA GLY A 72 -11.82 -15.54 10.69
C GLY A 72 -12.82 -14.93 9.70
N PHE A 73 -12.33 -14.23 8.67
CA PHE A 73 -13.18 -13.68 7.61
C PHE A 73 -13.84 -14.74 6.73
N THR A 74 -13.22 -15.91 6.56
CA THR A 74 -13.77 -17.01 5.76
C THR A 74 -14.62 -17.98 6.59
N GLY A 75 -14.81 -17.71 7.89
CA GLY A 75 -15.48 -18.62 8.82
C GLY A 75 -14.66 -19.87 9.15
N ALA A 76 -13.38 -19.89 8.78
CA ALA A 76 -12.45 -20.98 9.07
C ALA A 76 -11.64 -20.69 10.35
N SER A 77 -11.17 -21.75 11.00
CA SER A 77 -10.17 -21.64 12.06
C SER A 77 -8.83 -22.20 11.59
N PHE A 78 -7.75 -21.88 12.30
CA PHE A 78 -6.45 -22.51 12.05
C PHE A 78 -6.49 -24.04 12.19
N ALA A 79 -7.44 -24.59 12.94
CA ALA A 79 -7.63 -26.04 13.06
C ALA A 79 -8.22 -26.69 11.79
N ASN A 80 -8.78 -25.89 10.89
CA ASN A 80 -9.35 -26.36 9.62
C ASN A 80 -8.31 -26.43 8.49
N LEU A 81 -7.09 -25.94 8.72
CA LEU A 81 -5.99 -25.99 7.75
C LEU A 81 -5.37 -27.39 7.80
N SER A 82 -5.68 -28.24 6.82
CA SER A 82 -5.29 -29.66 6.85
C SER A 82 -4.16 -30.02 5.88
N GLY A 83 -3.59 -29.05 5.16
CA GLY A 83 -2.49 -29.32 4.23
C GLY A 83 -1.57 -28.14 3.94
N ALA A 84 -0.41 -28.45 3.33
CA ALA A 84 0.58 -27.44 2.93
C ALA A 84 0.00 -26.40 1.95
N LEU A 85 -0.94 -26.81 1.09
CA LEU A 85 -1.63 -25.89 0.17
C LEU A 85 -2.47 -24.84 0.90
N ASP A 86 -3.09 -25.18 2.03
CA ASP A 86 -3.92 -24.24 2.79
C ASP A 86 -3.05 -23.16 3.44
N TYR A 87 -1.92 -23.57 4.01
CA TYR A 87 -0.94 -22.64 4.56
C TYR A 87 -0.29 -21.79 3.47
N LEU A 88 0.06 -22.37 2.32
CA LEU A 88 0.60 -21.60 1.18
C LEU A 88 -0.42 -20.58 0.66
N SER A 89 -1.69 -20.94 0.59
CA SER A 89 -2.77 -20.04 0.17
C SER A 89 -2.97 -18.90 1.18
N LEU A 90 -2.94 -19.22 2.48
CA LEU A 90 -3.05 -18.23 3.54
C LEU A 90 -1.86 -17.26 3.55
N ILE A 91 -0.63 -17.79 3.48
CA ILE A 91 0.59 -16.98 3.41
C ILE A 91 0.59 -16.13 2.14
N GLY A 92 0.29 -16.73 0.99
CA GLY A 92 0.23 -16.04 -0.29
C GLY A 92 -0.80 -14.90 -0.30
N GLY A 93 -2.01 -15.15 0.21
CA GLY A 93 -3.04 -14.14 0.37
C GLY A 93 -2.62 -13.00 1.30
N SER A 94 -2.00 -13.34 2.43
CA SER A 94 -1.53 -12.38 3.43
C SER A 94 -0.42 -11.48 2.88
N ILE A 95 0.54 -12.05 2.15
CA ILE A 95 1.58 -11.29 1.45
C ILE A 95 0.94 -10.40 0.39
N GLY A 96 -0.04 -10.91 -0.37
CA GLY A 96 -0.79 -10.12 -1.35
C GLY A 96 -1.43 -8.88 -0.74
N PHE A 97 -2.11 -9.03 0.41
CA PHE A 97 -2.66 -7.90 1.16
C PHE A 97 -1.57 -6.94 1.65
N GLY A 98 -0.46 -7.45 2.20
CA GLY A 98 0.65 -6.62 2.64
C GLY A 98 1.26 -5.78 1.52
N VAL A 99 1.51 -6.38 0.36
CA VAL A 99 2.02 -5.66 -0.83
C VAL A 99 1.01 -4.62 -1.30
N ALA A 100 -0.27 -5.00 -1.42
CA ALA A 100 -1.31 -4.08 -1.88
C ALA A 100 -1.43 -2.84 -0.98
N PHE A 101 -1.51 -3.03 0.35
CA PHE A 101 -1.61 -1.92 1.29
C PHE A 101 -0.31 -1.14 1.44
N GLY A 102 0.85 -1.78 1.29
CA GLY A 102 2.14 -1.08 1.25
C GLY A 102 2.23 -0.14 0.05
N VAL A 103 1.75 -0.57 -1.12
CA VAL A 103 1.69 0.26 -2.33
C VAL A 103 0.69 1.41 -2.15
N LEU A 104 -0.51 1.14 -1.64
CA LEU A 104 -1.52 2.17 -1.38
C LEU A 104 -1.10 3.19 -0.30
N ALA A 105 -0.31 2.76 0.68
CA ALA A 105 0.21 3.67 1.70
C ALA A 105 1.34 4.57 1.17
N PHE A 106 1.95 4.23 0.03
CA PHE A 106 3.14 4.93 -0.45
C PHE A 106 2.87 6.39 -0.85
N PRO A 107 1.86 6.76 -1.67
CA PRO A 107 1.63 8.17 -2.04
C PRO A 107 1.32 9.09 -0.85
N PRO A 108 0.48 8.69 0.13
CA PRO A 108 0.29 9.47 1.36
C PRO A 108 1.59 9.65 2.16
N LEU A 109 2.35 8.57 2.36
CA LEU A 109 3.61 8.64 3.09
C LEU A 109 4.67 9.48 2.36
N LEU A 110 4.70 9.41 1.03
CA LEU A 110 5.58 10.20 0.18
C LEU A 110 5.24 11.70 0.30
N TYR A 111 3.96 12.04 0.31
CA TYR A 111 3.52 13.42 0.49
C TYR A 111 3.90 13.99 1.87
N VAL A 112 3.72 13.20 2.94
CA VAL A 112 3.94 13.64 4.32
C VAL A 112 5.42 13.64 4.70
N LEU A 113 6.16 12.57 4.36
CA LEU A 113 7.52 12.33 4.83
C LEU A 113 8.59 12.64 3.78
N GLY A 114 8.20 12.80 2.51
CA GLY A 114 9.13 12.94 1.40
C GLY A 114 9.61 14.36 1.11
N LEU A 115 8.96 15.38 1.68
CA LEU A 115 9.28 16.80 1.45
C LEU A 115 10.13 17.36 2.59
N GLY A 116 11.37 17.75 2.29
CA GLY A 116 12.28 18.41 3.22
C GLY A 116 12.04 19.93 3.36
N PRO A 117 12.83 20.62 4.20
CA PRO A 117 12.75 22.07 4.39
C PRO A 117 12.95 22.83 3.08
N SER A 118 12.24 23.95 2.90
CA SER A 118 12.43 24.84 1.75
C SER A 118 13.77 25.58 1.87
N GLU A 119 14.55 25.63 0.79
CA GLU A 119 15.90 26.23 0.73
C GLU A 119 15.95 27.76 0.95
N SER A 120 14.81 28.40 1.23
CA SER A 120 14.62 29.86 1.28
C SER A 120 15.34 30.60 2.43
N HIS A 121 16.01 29.92 3.37
CA HIS A 121 16.56 30.58 4.57
C HIS A 121 18.06 30.38 4.83
N ALA A 122 18.81 29.73 3.94
CA ALA A 122 20.25 29.51 4.15
C ALA A 122 21.16 30.69 3.68
N GLY A 123 20.61 31.70 3.00
CA GLY A 123 21.40 32.75 2.33
C GLY A 123 21.59 34.07 3.08
N SER A 124 20.95 34.30 4.23
CA SER A 124 20.87 35.65 4.83
C SER A 124 21.81 35.93 6.01
N THR A 125 22.64 34.97 6.45
CA THR A 125 23.48 35.13 7.66
C THR A 125 24.99 35.19 7.38
N ALA A 126 25.43 35.24 6.12
CA ALA A 126 26.86 35.19 5.77
C ALA A 126 27.49 36.57 5.42
N THR A 127 26.88 37.70 5.75
CA THR A 127 27.43 39.02 5.39
C THR A 127 27.29 40.09 6.48
N GLN A 128 27.49 39.70 7.74
CA GLN A 128 27.73 40.65 8.84
C GLN A 128 28.84 40.12 9.76
N SER A 129 30.09 40.27 9.32
CA SER A 129 31.27 40.31 10.19
C SER A 129 32.42 40.95 9.46
#